data_AF-A0A970SCG6-F1
#
_entry.id   AF-A0A970SCG6-F1
#
_cell.length_a   1.000
_cell.length_b   1.000
_cell.length_c   1.000
_cell.angle_alpha   90.00
_cell.angle_beta   90.00
_cell.angle_gamma   90.00
#
_symmetry.space_group_name_H-M   'P 1'
#
loop_
_entity.id
_entity.type
_entity.pdbx_description
1 polymer ?
#
loop_
_entity_poly.entity_id
_entity_poly.type
_entity_poly.pdbx_seq_one_letter_code
_entity_poly.pdbx_strand_id
1 'polypeptide(L)'
;MKLAIVTQALAPYNAAAPECDSLKTLLPHLVRRGFAVHLISWVPTPAAAQAHAFARRLKPVQLPGDAARFLHFEGHEASGAEVHLLVPEAPSAAAEALFPAAAEALIEALPIAFDHLLSWNNAVTFESVPNRPQTVSIIDDNRARLDASGIFDRIFVHGRARGDALLPGEPTLRQMLDLNTAAIIPCWVPEKHRVTADEKRSGKARFQSLFGLPIRTDAPLVYIEDAAADALPLARALTRDLQIALRQTPAHRELLEALAADYPDRLVLLPESADPADIIPACDFAALTTRACLARLALACGTVPLCPAALLDAPLDLAPDLSNGNCFLFGDAPHPDFEVALGRALGAFSQPHFAQLPARLAAQAFAANDAASVYERILRPAGEP
;
A
#
# COMPACT_ATOMS: atom_id res chain seq x y z
N MET A 1 -3.91 5.32 26.48
CA MET A 1 -4.32 6.23 25.40
C MET A 1 -5.34 5.52 24.50
N LYS A 2 -6.51 6.12 24.27
CA LYS A 2 -7.61 5.60 23.47
C LYS A 2 -7.58 6.24 22.08
N LEU A 3 -7.50 5.41 21.05
CA LEU A 3 -7.33 5.82 19.65
C LEU A 3 -8.51 5.29 18.84
N ALA A 4 -9.27 6.19 18.22
CA ALA A 4 -10.23 5.82 17.19
C ALA A 4 -9.55 5.87 15.82
N ILE A 5 -9.60 4.80 15.03
CA ILE A 5 -9.14 4.76 13.64
C ILE A 5 -10.35 4.60 12.73
N VAL A 6 -10.58 5.54 11.81
CA VAL A 6 -11.72 5.54 10.89
C VAL A 6 -11.23 5.21 9.49
N THR A 7 -11.78 4.17 8.86
CA THR A 7 -11.38 3.73 7.51
C THR A 7 -12.58 3.36 6.63
N GLN A 8 -12.49 3.61 5.33
CA GLN A 8 -13.48 3.16 4.36
C GLN A 8 -13.29 1.68 3.95
N ALA A 9 -12.15 1.07 4.29
CA ALA A 9 -11.87 -0.32 3.97
C ALA A 9 -10.92 -0.96 4.98
N LEU A 10 -11.36 -2.05 5.59
CA LEU A 10 -10.47 -3.04 6.20
C LEU A 10 -10.47 -4.29 5.29
N ALA A 11 -9.47 -5.16 5.33
CA ALA A 11 -9.53 -6.51 4.75
C ALA A 11 -10.06 -7.49 5.81
N PRO A 12 -10.67 -8.65 5.51
CA PRO A 12 -10.96 -9.15 4.16
C PRO A 12 -12.10 -8.37 3.47
N TYR A 13 -12.57 -7.30 4.10
CA TYR A 13 -13.75 -6.51 3.75
C TYR A 13 -13.65 -5.72 2.43
N ASN A 14 -12.46 -5.66 1.78
CA ASN A 14 -12.27 -5.34 0.35
C ASN A 14 -10.94 -5.96 -0.17
N ALA A 15 -11.00 -7.13 -0.83
CA ALA A 15 -9.80 -7.89 -1.24
C ALA A 15 -8.94 -7.21 -2.33
N ALA A 16 -9.43 -6.14 -2.96
CA ALA A 16 -8.74 -5.44 -4.03
C ALA A 16 -7.87 -4.24 -3.57
N ALA A 17 -7.79 -4.00 -2.26
CA ALA A 17 -7.14 -2.82 -1.68
C ALA A 17 -5.94 -3.24 -0.80
N PRO A 18 -4.68 -3.18 -1.33
CA PRO A 18 -3.45 -3.46 -0.58
C PRO A 18 -3.32 -2.67 0.72
N GLU A 19 -3.98 -1.50 0.79
CA GLU A 19 -4.00 -0.60 1.94
C GLU A 19 -4.59 -1.26 3.21
N CYS A 20 -5.46 -2.26 3.02
CA CYS A 20 -6.10 -3.00 4.09
C CYS A 20 -5.15 -3.91 4.89
N ASP A 21 -4.12 -4.46 4.25
CA ASP A 21 -3.14 -5.32 4.90
C ASP A 21 -2.17 -4.50 5.77
N SER A 22 -1.91 -3.26 5.37
CA SER A 22 -1.08 -2.32 6.14
C SER A 22 -1.73 -2.00 7.49
N LEU A 23 -3.01 -1.63 7.53
CA LEU A 23 -3.69 -1.33 8.79
C LEU A 23 -3.79 -2.58 9.69
N LYS A 24 -4.15 -3.74 9.14
CA LYS A 24 -4.16 -5.01 9.88
C LYS A 24 -2.83 -5.33 10.55
N THR A 25 -1.74 -5.14 9.83
CA THR A 25 -0.41 -5.40 10.38
C THR A 25 -0.03 -4.37 11.42
N LEU A 26 -0.46 -3.12 11.29
CA LEU A 26 -0.19 -2.07 12.27
C LEU A 26 -0.92 -2.28 13.62
N LEU A 27 -2.19 -2.71 13.59
CA LEU A 27 -3.05 -2.79 14.79
C LEU A 27 -2.40 -3.55 15.98
N PRO A 28 -1.86 -4.79 15.82
CA PRO A 28 -1.20 -5.49 16.91
C PRO A 28 0.00 -4.76 17.51
N HIS A 29 0.70 -3.91 16.73
CA HIS A 29 1.84 -3.15 17.23
C HIS A 29 1.41 -1.93 18.05
N LEU A 30 0.30 -1.29 17.69
CA LEU A 30 -0.31 -0.21 18.48
C LEU A 30 -0.86 -0.75 19.80
N VAL A 31 -1.61 -1.86 19.77
CA VAL A 31 -2.17 -2.48 20.99
C VAL A 31 -1.05 -2.92 21.95
N ARG A 32 0.02 -3.56 21.44
CA ARG A 32 1.19 -3.93 22.25
C ARG A 32 1.90 -2.74 22.91
N ARG A 33 1.76 -1.54 22.35
CA ARG A 33 2.28 -0.28 22.90
C ARG A 33 1.31 0.41 23.86
N GLY A 34 0.24 -0.26 24.28
CA GLY A 34 -0.71 0.24 25.28
C GLY A 34 -1.77 1.19 24.71
N PHE A 35 -1.94 1.22 23.39
CA PHE A 35 -3.09 1.90 22.78
C PHE A 35 -4.35 1.03 22.92
N ALA A 36 -5.41 1.60 23.45
CA ALA A 36 -6.75 1.04 23.33
C ALA A 36 -7.32 1.49 21.97
N VAL A 37 -7.27 0.61 20.98
CA VAL A 37 -7.61 0.94 19.59
C VAL A 37 -9.05 0.54 19.28
N HIS A 38 -9.82 1.50 18.78
CA HIS A 38 -11.18 1.32 18.29
C HIS A 38 -11.20 1.61 16.79
N LEU A 39 -11.42 0.57 15.99
CA LEU A 39 -11.49 0.68 14.55
C LEU A 39 -12.93 0.89 14.10
N ILE A 40 -13.21 1.98 13.42
CA ILE A 40 -14.51 2.29 12.83
C ILE A 40 -14.40 2.12 11.31
N SER A 41 -15.08 1.11 10.76
CA SER A 41 -14.97 0.76 9.34
C SER A 41 -16.32 0.82 8.64
N TRP A 42 -16.29 1.33 7.41
CA TRP A 42 -17.37 1.12 6.45
C TRP A 42 -17.45 -0.36 6.04
N VAL A 43 -18.67 -0.88 5.88
CA VAL A 43 -18.93 -2.16 5.24
C VAL A 43 -20.13 -2.01 4.30
N PRO A 44 -20.01 -2.38 3.01
CA PRO A 44 -21.03 -2.05 2.03
C PRO A 44 -22.34 -2.82 2.22
N THR A 45 -22.33 -4.00 2.85
CA THR A 45 -23.54 -4.83 2.98
C THR A 45 -23.68 -5.51 4.35
N PRO A 46 -24.91 -5.77 4.83
CA PRO A 46 -25.15 -6.55 6.03
C PRO A 46 -24.65 -7.99 5.95
N ALA A 47 -24.68 -8.61 4.77
CA ALA A 47 -24.16 -9.95 4.56
C ALA A 47 -22.64 -10.01 4.80
N ALA A 48 -21.90 -8.98 4.35
CA ALA A 48 -20.49 -8.84 4.69
C ALA A 48 -20.33 -8.70 6.21
N ALA A 49 -21.11 -7.84 6.87
CA ALA A 49 -21.03 -7.67 8.33
C ALA A 49 -21.36 -8.95 9.15
N GLN A 50 -22.31 -9.76 8.69
CA GLN A 50 -22.74 -10.98 9.38
C GLN A 50 -21.83 -12.19 9.13
N ALA A 51 -21.06 -12.20 8.03
CA ALA A 51 -20.02 -13.20 7.81
C ALA A 51 -18.91 -13.15 8.88
N HIS A 52 -18.89 -12.12 9.72
CA HIS A 52 -17.99 -12.01 10.86
C HIS A 52 -18.60 -12.68 12.08
N ALA A 53 -18.08 -13.87 12.43
CA ALA A 53 -18.51 -14.68 13.57
C ALA A 53 -18.46 -13.98 14.94
N PHE A 54 -17.89 -12.76 15.01
CA PHE A 54 -17.69 -11.97 16.24
C PHE A 54 -18.50 -10.67 16.29
N ALA A 55 -19.25 -10.32 15.23
CA ALA A 55 -19.95 -9.04 15.15
C ALA A 55 -21.39 -9.12 15.70
N ARG A 56 -21.65 -8.46 16.83
CA ARG A 56 -23.00 -8.31 17.39
C ARG A 56 -23.65 -7.02 16.90
N ARG A 57 -24.82 -7.10 16.28
CA ARG A 57 -25.64 -5.92 15.96
C ARG A 57 -26.06 -5.25 17.27
N LEU A 58 -25.73 -3.97 17.42
CA LEU A 58 -26.12 -3.20 18.59
C LEU A 58 -27.35 -2.34 18.33
N LYS A 59 -27.18 -1.27 17.55
CA LYS A 59 -28.19 -0.21 17.39
C LYS A 59 -28.10 0.42 15.99
N PRO A 60 -29.20 1.02 15.50
CA PRO A 60 -29.13 1.91 14.35
C PRO A 60 -28.40 3.21 14.72
N VAL A 61 -27.60 3.71 13.80
CA VAL A 61 -27.02 5.07 13.81
C VAL A 61 -27.85 5.89 12.83
N GLN A 62 -28.52 6.91 13.35
CA GLN A 62 -29.42 7.75 12.58
C GLN A 62 -28.78 9.12 12.37
N LEU A 63 -28.66 9.51 11.10
CA LEU A 63 -28.18 10.83 10.73
C LEU A 63 -29.31 11.87 10.80
N PRO A 64 -28.98 13.15 11.02
CA PRO A 64 -29.94 14.24 10.91
C PRO A 64 -30.62 14.24 9.52
N GLY A 65 -31.94 14.47 9.49
CA GLY A 65 -32.67 14.78 8.25
C GLY A 65 -33.15 13.59 7.39
N ASP A 66 -33.44 12.42 7.98
CA ASP A 66 -33.97 11.22 7.27
C ASP A 66 -33.11 10.69 6.10
N ALA A 67 -31.88 11.19 5.92
CA ALA A 67 -31.09 10.97 4.72
C ALA A 67 -30.53 9.55 4.55
N ALA A 68 -30.20 8.86 5.64
CA ALA A 68 -29.77 7.46 5.64
C ALA A 68 -29.77 6.85 7.05
N ARG A 69 -29.83 5.51 7.12
CA ARG A 69 -29.68 4.72 8.35
C ARG A 69 -28.53 3.75 8.22
N PHE A 70 -27.70 3.70 9.26
CA PHE A 70 -26.62 2.72 9.37
C PHE A 70 -26.91 1.76 10.52
N LEU A 71 -26.51 0.52 10.35
CA LEU A 71 -26.46 -0.47 11.39
C LEU A 71 -25.06 -0.50 11.97
N HIS A 72 -24.97 -0.34 13.29
CA HIS A 72 -23.72 -0.51 14.02
C HIS A 72 -23.58 -1.96 14.50
N PHE A 73 -22.47 -2.57 14.13
CA PHE A 73 -22.02 -3.84 14.68
C PHE A 73 -20.74 -3.64 15.49
N GLU A 74 -20.62 -4.36 16.60
CA GLU A 74 -19.43 -4.36 17.45
C GLU A 74 -18.80 -5.75 17.48
N GLY A 75 -17.48 -5.81 17.41
CA GLY A 75 -16.69 -7.03 17.51
C GLY A 75 -15.30 -6.77 18.07
N HIS A 76 -14.53 -7.84 18.20
CA HIS A 76 -13.13 -7.79 18.66
C HIS A 76 -12.26 -8.52 17.63
N GLU A 77 -11.16 -7.89 17.23
CA GLU A 77 -10.15 -8.51 16.37
C GLU A 77 -9.17 -9.36 17.18
N ALA A 78 -8.55 -10.34 16.53
CA ALA A 78 -7.49 -11.15 17.15
C ALA A 78 -6.28 -10.31 17.61
N SER A 79 -6.11 -9.12 17.04
CA SER A 79 -5.10 -8.14 17.43
C SER A 79 -5.36 -7.48 18.80
N GLY A 80 -6.56 -7.64 19.35
CA GLY A 80 -7.02 -6.96 20.57
C GLY A 80 -7.65 -5.58 20.32
N ALA A 81 -7.82 -5.16 19.05
CA ALA A 81 -8.56 -3.95 18.71
C ALA A 81 -10.08 -4.19 18.80
N GLU A 82 -10.81 -3.21 19.32
CA GLU A 82 -12.27 -3.17 19.23
C GLU A 82 -12.67 -2.70 17.83
N VAL A 83 -13.70 -3.33 17.24
CA VAL A 83 -14.15 -3.03 15.88
C VAL A 83 -15.61 -2.61 15.88
N HIS A 84 -15.88 -1.48 15.25
CA HIS A 84 -17.19 -0.93 15.02
C HIS A 84 -17.44 -0.86 13.50
N LEU A 85 -18.36 -1.69 13.00
CA LEU A 85 -18.71 -1.69 11.58
C LEU A 85 -19.98 -0.86 11.37
N LEU A 86 -19.90 0.07 10.41
CA LEU A 86 -21.04 0.85 9.95
C LEU A 86 -21.51 0.31 8.61
N VAL A 87 -22.74 -0.18 8.61
CA VAL A 87 -23.35 -0.84 7.45
C VAL A 87 -24.58 -0.06 7.02
N PRO A 88 -24.71 0.38 5.77
CA PRO A 88 -25.93 1.03 5.32
C PRO A 88 -27.10 0.04 5.32
N GLU A 89 -28.30 0.48 5.71
CA GLU A 89 -29.50 -0.33 5.54
C GLU A 89 -29.81 -0.57 4.04
N ALA A 90 -29.43 0.37 3.18
CA ALA A 90 -29.53 0.27 1.72
C ALA A 90 -28.19 0.65 1.06
N PRO A 91 -27.44 -0.30 0.47
CA PRO A 91 -26.17 0.00 -0.21
C PRO A 91 -26.40 0.94 -1.40
N SER A 92 -25.69 2.07 -1.41
CA SER A 92 -25.71 3.03 -2.51
C SER A 92 -24.47 3.94 -2.45
N ALA A 93 -24.11 4.55 -3.57
CA ALA A 93 -23.06 5.58 -3.61
C ALA A 93 -23.38 6.77 -2.68
N ALA A 94 -24.67 7.10 -2.52
CA ALA A 94 -25.12 8.11 -1.57
C ALA A 94 -24.85 7.70 -0.11
N ALA A 95 -25.02 6.42 0.22
CA ALA A 95 -24.73 5.92 1.56
C ALA A 95 -23.23 5.90 1.87
N GLU A 96 -22.39 5.60 0.88
CA GLU A 96 -20.93 5.72 0.99
C GLU A 96 -20.49 7.17 1.25
N ALA A 97 -21.08 8.13 0.54
CA ALA A 97 -20.83 9.56 0.76
C ALA A 97 -21.26 10.04 2.17
N LEU A 98 -22.18 9.33 2.82
CA LEU A 98 -22.66 9.64 4.17
C LEU A 98 -21.88 8.90 5.28
N PHE A 99 -20.91 8.04 4.94
CA PHE A 99 -20.07 7.36 5.92
C PHE A 99 -19.34 8.32 6.89
N PRO A 100 -18.75 9.45 6.44
CA PRO A 100 -18.21 10.49 7.33
C PRO A 100 -19.13 10.89 8.49
N ALA A 101 -20.36 11.29 8.16
CA ALA A 101 -21.34 11.72 9.14
C ALA A 101 -21.77 10.56 10.07
N ALA A 102 -21.83 9.34 9.54
CA ALA A 102 -22.18 8.16 10.33
C ALA A 102 -21.09 7.77 11.33
N ALA A 103 -19.82 7.89 10.93
CA ALA A 103 -18.68 7.66 11.81
C ALA A 103 -18.65 8.69 12.93
N GLU A 104 -18.85 9.98 12.63
CA GLU A 104 -18.93 11.04 13.62
C GLU A 104 -20.07 10.82 14.62
N ALA A 105 -21.29 10.55 14.12
CA ALA A 105 -22.44 10.26 14.98
C ALA A 105 -22.23 9.04 15.88
N LEU A 106 -21.52 8.01 15.39
CA LEU A 106 -21.16 6.86 16.21
C LEU A 106 -20.16 7.23 17.31
N ILE A 107 -19.11 8.00 16.98
CA ILE A 107 -18.10 8.44 17.95
C ILE A 107 -18.74 9.23 19.09
N GLU A 108 -19.67 10.15 18.77
CA GLU A 108 -20.41 10.94 19.77
C GLU A 108 -21.33 10.07 20.64
N ALA A 109 -21.89 8.99 20.07
CA ALA A 109 -22.80 8.10 20.78
C ALA A 109 -22.07 7.07 21.68
N LEU A 110 -20.78 6.80 21.41
CA LEU A 110 -19.99 5.88 22.21
C LEU A 110 -19.66 6.51 23.58
N PRO A 111 -19.81 5.79 24.70
CA PRO A 111 -19.44 6.28 26.03
C PRO A 111 -17.91 6.20 26.25
N ILE A 112 -17.13 6.61 25.25
CA ILE A 112 -15.68 6.50 25.20
C ILE A 112 -15.11 7.87 24.93
N ALA A 113 -14.35 8.40 25.89
CA ALA A 113 -13.49 9.56 25.63
C ALA A 113 -12.25 9.09 24.87
N PHE A 114 -12.16 9.46 23.58
CA PHE A 114 -10.98 9.22 22.77
C PHE A 114 -9.94 10.32 22.98
N ASP A 115 -8.66 9.95 22.99
CA ASP A 115 -7.56 10.91 23.04
C ASP A 115 -7.21 11.41 21.64
N HIS A 116 -7.31 10.51 20.64
CA HIS A 116 -7.03 10.80 19.24
C HIS A 116 -8.04 10.16 18.30
N LEU A 117 -8.28 10.85 17.20
CA LEU A 117 -9.06 10.37 16.07
C LEU A 117 -8.19 10.34 14.83
N LEU A 118 -8.06 9.18 14.20
CA LEU A 118 -7.18 8.91 13.08
C LEU A 118 -8.03 8.59 11.83
N SER A 119 -8.08 9.51 10.86
CA SER A 119 -8.76 9.25 9.59
C SER A 119 -7.81 8.55 8.63
N TRP A 120 -8.01 7.27 8.33
CA TRP A 120 -7.13 6.50 7.46
C TRP A 120 -7.45 6.74 5.98
N ASN A 121 -6.44 7.06 5.17
CA ASN A 121 -6.56 7.32 3.73
C ASN A 121 -7.61 8.38 3.38
N ASN A 122 -7.71 9.44 4.19
CA ASN A 122 -8.74 10.48 4.10
C ASN A 122 -10.16 9.91 4.04
N ALA A 123 -10.42 8.80 4.75
CA ALA A 123 -11.74 8.20 4.83
C ALA A 123 -12.83 9.20 5.26
N VAL A 124 -12.46 10.15 6.13
CA VAL A 124 -13.35 11.17 6.70
C VAL A 124 -12.58 12.47 6.97
N THR A 125 -13.21 13.61 6.70
CA THR A 125 -12.78 14.92 7.24
C THR A 125 -13.65 15.24 8.44
N PHE A 126 -13.04 15.42 9.60
CA PHE A 126 -13.75 15.81 10.82
C PHE A 126 -13.60 17.31 11.00
N GLU A 127 -14.67 18.07 10.82
CA GLU A 127 -14.59 19.52 10.94
C GLU A 127 -14.45 19.95 12.40
N SER A 128 -15.03 19.19 13.35
CA SER A 128 -15.25 19.75 14.69
C SER A 128 -15.97 18.78 15.66
N VAL A 129 -15.32 17.74 16.20
CA VAL A 129 -15.96 16.87 17.25
C VAL A 129 -16.05 17.64 18.58
N PRO A 130 -17.18 18.08 19.16
CA PRO A 130 -17.14 18.93 20.38
C PRO A 130 -16.41 18.25 21.58
N ASN A 131 -15.60 19.00 22.36
CA ASN A 131 -14.81 18.53 23.54
C ASN A 131 -13.63 17.56 23.22
N ARG A 132 -12.67 18.05 22.41
CA ARG A 132 -11.97 17.34 21.32
C ARG A 132 -10.85 16.35 21.68
N PRO A 133 -10.97 15.08 21.27
CA PRO A 133 -9.81 14.27 20.89
C PRO A 133 -8.99 15.02 19.84
N GLN A 134 -7.67 14.87 19.85
CA GLN A 134 -6.86 15.46 18.79
C GLN A 134 -7.18 14.80 17.44
N THR A 135 -7.56 15.59 16.45
CA THR A 135 -7.89 15.08 15.12
C THR A 135 -6.63 14.91 14.28
N VAL A 136 -6.47 13.72 13.71
CA VAL A 136 -5.30 13.33 12.94
C VAL A 136 -5.76 12.74 11.61
N SER A 137 -5.37 13.34 10.50
CA SER A 137 -5.62 12.73 9.18
C SER A 137 -4.44 11.86 8.76
N ILE A 138 -4.69 10.75 8.08
CA ILE A 138 -3.69 9.97 7.35
C ILE A 138 -4.00 10.05 5.86
N ILE A 139 -3.01 10.48 5.10
CA ILE A 139 -3.09 10.66 3.67
C ILE A 139 -2.21 9.60 3.01
N ASP A 140 -2.75 8.80 2.08
CA ASP A 140 -2.01 7.79 1.32
C ASP A 140 -1.62 8.28 -0.08
N ASP A 141 -0.51 7.72 -0.56
CA ASP A 141 0.19 8.01 -1.81
C ASP A 141 -0.67 7.88 -3.08
N ASN A 142 -1.75 7.12 -3.02
CA ASN A 142 -2.54 6.78 -4.19
C ASN A 142 -3.68 7.77 -4.50
N ARG A 143 -4.00 8.74 -3.62
CA ARG A 143 -5.28 9.50 -3.76
C ARG A 143 -5.33 10.96 -3.29
N ALA A 144 -4.24 11.66 -2.98
CA ALA A 144 -4.37 13.03 -2.50
C ALA A 144 -3.35 14.01 -3.08
N ARG A 145 -3.85 14.94 -3.91
CA ARG A 145 -3.53 16.35 -3.65
C ARG A 145 -3.98 16.66 -2.23
N LEU A 146 -3.17 17.42 -1.50
CA LEU A 146 -3.50 17.86 -0.14
C LEU A 146 -4.57 18.95 -0.19
N ASP A 147 -5.76 18.63 -0.69
CA ASP A 147 -6.95 19.49 -0.63
C ASP A 147 -7.56 19.41 0.80
N ALA A 148 -6.72 19.48 1.83
CA ALA A 148 -7.14 19.51 3.22
C ALA A 148 -7.78 20.87 3.52
N SER A 149 -9.03 21.04 3.09
CA SER A 149 -9.90 22.15 3.49
C SER A 149 -10.48 21.97 4.90
N GLY A 150 -10.13 20.87 5.58
CA GLY A 150 -10.61 20.52 6.92
C GLY A 150 -9.72 21.01 8.07
N ILE A 151 -10.31 21.10 9.27
CA ILE A 151 -9.63 21.51 10.51
C ILE A 151 -9.06 20.27 11.19
N PHE A 152 -7.75 20.02 11.02
CA PHE A 152 -7.04 18.93 11.69
C PHE A 152 -5.98 19.47 12.64
N ASP A 153 -5.85 18.86 13.83
CA ASP A 153 -4.76 19.20 14.75
C ASP A 153 -3.41 18.68 14.22
N ARG A 154 -3.43 17.48 13.61
CA ARG A 154 -2.25 16.87 12.99
C ARG A 154 -2.57 16.17 11.66
N ILE A 155 -1.58 16.06 10.80
CA ILE A 155 -1.67 15.28 9.56
C ILE A 155 -0.48 14.33 9.45
N PHE A 156 -0.77 13.05 9.31
CA PHE A 156 0.15 12.04 8.86
C PHE A 156 0.04 11.85 7.36
N VAL A 157 1.19 11.79 6.70
CA VAL A 157 1.24 11.47 5.28
C VAL A 157 1.99 10.16 5.14
N HIS A 158 1.29 9.12 4.69
CA HIS A 158 1.86 7.88 4.17
C HIS A 158 2.37 8.22 2.78
N GLY A 159 3.61 8.65 2.76
CA GLY A 159 4.19 9.39 1.65
C GLY A 159 5.31 8.63 0.96
N ARG A 160 5.40 8.80 -0.36
CA ARG A 160 6.57 8.60 -1.23
C ARG A 160 7.81 9.22 -0.61
N ALA A 161 8.93 8.81 -1.19
CA ALA A 161 10.26 9.33 -0.98
C ALA A 161 10.33 10.76 -0.47
N ARG A 162 10.97 10.98 0.69
CA ARG A 162 11.31 12.26 1.35
C ARG A 162 10.27 13.38 1.17
N GLY A 163 9.89 14.08 2.24
CA GLY A 163 9.02 15.27 2.14
C GLY A 163 9.30 16.14 0.91
N ASP A 164 10.57 16.34 0.54
CA ASP A 164 11.03 17.01 -0.68
C ASP A 164 10.29 16.69 -2.00
N ALA A 165 9.73 15.49 -2.22
CA ALA A 165 8.96 15.16 -3.44
C ALA A 165 7.48 15.59 -3.36
N LEU A 166 6.91 15.65 -2.15
CA LEU A 166 5.58 16.22 -1.88
C LEU A 166 5.62 17.75 -1.82
N LEU A 167 6.79 18.33 -1.54
CA LEU A 167 6.96 19.75 -1.18
C LEU A 167 7.21 20.78 -2.30
N PRO A 168 7.54 20.46 -3.59
CA PRO A 168 7.82 21.52 -4.56
C PRO A 168 6.58 22.36 -4.91
N GLY A 169 5.37 21.81 -4.69
CA GLY A 169 4.09 22.45 -5.01
C GLY A 169 3.12 22.67 -3.85
N GLU A 170 3.46 22.24 -2.62
CA GLU A 170 2.54 22.23 -1.48
C GLU A 170 3.10 23.06 -0.29
N PRO A 171 3.11 24.40 -0.39
CA PRO A 171 3.66 25.27 0.65
C PRO A 171 2.95 25.10 2.00
N THR A 172 1.67 24.76 2.00
CA THR A 172 0.87 24.47 3.19
C THR A 172 1.39 23.25 3.94
N LEU A 173 1.65 22.13 3.24
CA LEU A 173 2.21 20.93 3.87
C LEU A 173 3.60 21.22 4.45
N ARG A 174 4.43 21.98 3.72
CA ARG A 174 5.75 22.38 4.22
C ARG A 174 5.66 23.14 5.54
N GLN A 175 4.78 24.14 5.57
CA GLN A 175 4.53 24.91 6.77
C GLN A 175 4.02 24.02 7.92
N MET A 176 3.16 23.03 7.63
CA MET A 176 2.68 22.10 8.66
C MET A 176 3.78 21.17 9.19
N LEU A 177 4.67 20.67 8.33
CA LEU A 177 5.84 19.90 8.76
C LEU A 177 6.77 20.74 9.64
N ASP A 178 7.06 21.98 9.23
CA ASP A 178 7.89 22.91 9.98
C ASP A 178 7.28 23.25 11.36
N LEU A 179 5.95 23.31 11.45
CA LEU A 179 5.20 23.55 12.69
C LEU A 179 4.99 22.27 13.52
N ASN A 180 5.49 21.11 13.09
CA ASN A 180 5.21 19.79 13.70
C ASN A 180 3.71 19.46 13.82
N THR A 181 2.87 20.06 12.97
CA THR A 181 1.46 19.70 12.81
C THR A 181 1.26 18.71 11.66
N ALA A 182 2.32 18.34 10.96
CA ALA A 182 2.33 17.17 10.09
C ALA A 182 3.55 16.28 10.33
N ALA A 183 3.45 15.00 9.98
CA ALA A 183 4.58 14.09 9.93
C ALA A 183 4.46 13.11 8.77
N ILE A 184 5.60 12.74 8.19
CA ILE A 184 5.66 11.73 7.14
C ILE A 184 5.93 10.39 7.80
N ILE A 185 5.03 9.44 7.56
CA ILE A 185 5.19 8.05 7.98
C ILE A 185 5.62 7.28 6.73
N PRO A 186 6.84 6.68 6.72
CA PRO A 186 7.23 5.83 5.62
C PRO A 186 6.24 4.67 5.52
N CYS A 187 5.78 4.34 4.31
CA CYS A 187 4.87 3.21 4.17
C CYS A 187 5.62 1.91 4.50
N TRP A 188 5.03 1.10 5.38
CA TRP A 188 5.59 -0.21 5.74
C TRP A 188 5.02 -1.29 4.83
N VAL A 189 5.73 -2.41 4.76
CA VAL A 189 5.25 -3.61 4.09
C VAL A 189 4.88 -4.67 5.15
N PRO A 190 3.71 -5.31 5.05
CA PRO A 190 3.34 -6.44 5.90
C PRO A 190 4.42 -7.51 5.97
N GLU A 191 4.66 -8.06 7.16
CA GLU A 191 5.70 -9.08 7.39
C GLU A 191 5.49 -10.33 6.53
N LYS A 192 4.23 -10.66 6.19
CA LYS A 192 3.87 -11.78 5.29
C LYS A 192 4.47 -11.67 3.88
N HIS A 193 4.89 -10.48 3.46
CA HIS A 193 5.53 -10.28 2.15
C HIS A 193 7.06 -10.28 2.23
N ARG A 194 7.64 -10.37 3.43
CA ARG A 194 9.09 -10.56 3.57
C ARG A 194 9.40 -12.02 3.24
N VAL A 195 10.17 -12.23 2.18
CA VAL A 195 10.59 -13.57 1.75
C VAL A 195 12.08 -13.76 1.99
N THR A 196 12.43 -14.93 2.48
CA THR A 196 13.82 -15.41 2.53
C THR A 196 14.33 -15.72 1.12
N ALA A 197 15.65 -15.85 0.98
CA ALA A 197 16.26 -16.20 -0.31
C ALA A 197 15.77 -17.56 -0.85
N ASP A 198 15.52 -18.52 0.03
CA ASP A 198 15.01 -19.84 -0.34
C ASP A 198 13.53 -19.77 -0.76
N GLU A 199 12.69 -19.05 0.00
CA GLU A 199 11.29 -18.81 -0.38
C GLU A 199 11.18 -18.09 -1.72
N LYS A 200 12.06 -17.13 -2.00
CA LYS A 200 12.12 -16.45 -3.30
C LYS A 200 12.45 -17.42 -4.43
N ARG A 201 13.46 -18.26 -4.26
CA ARG A 201 13.85 -19.26 -5.28
C ARG A 201 12.72 -20.27 -5.54
N SER A 202 12.10 -20.80 -4.49
CA SER A 202 10.96 -21.70 -4.61
C SER A 202 9.73 -20.99 -5.19
N GLY A 203 9.50 -19.73 -4.82
CA GLY A 203 8.44 -18.88 -5.35
C GLY A 203 8.56 -18.65 -6.85
N LYS A 204 9.78 -18.36 -7.34
CA LYS A 204 10.08 -18.23 -8.78
C LYS A 204 9.77 -19.50 -9.55
N ALA A 205 10.24 -20.66 -9.07
CA ALA A 205 9.98 -21.94 -9.73
C ALA A 205 8.47 -22.28 -9.73
N ARG A 206 7.77 -22.00 -8.63
CA ARG A 206 6.31 -22.18 -8.53
C ARG A 206 5.57 -21.26 -9.49
N PHE A 207 5.97 -19.99 -9.58
CA PHE A 207 5.41 -19.03 -10.53
C PHE A 207 5.61 -19.53 -11.97
N GLN A 208 6.84 -19.88 -12.34
CA GLN A 208 7.15 -20.40 -13.67
C GLN A 208 6.28 -21.60 -14.02
N SER A 209 6.17 -22.58 -13.10
CA SER A 209 5.30 -23.74 -13.27
C SER A 209 3.81 -23.38 -13.40
N LEU A 210 3.31 -22.46 -12.59
CA LEU A 210 1.90 -22.07 -12.56
C LEU A 210 1.49 -21.38 -13.87
N PHE A 211 2.40 -20.59 -14.43
CA PHE A 211 2.16 -19.75 -15.60
C PHE A 211 2.74 -20.36 -16.90
N GLY A 212 3.17 -21.62 -16.87
CA GLY A 212 3.61 -22.36 -18.06
C GLY A 212 4.97 -21.94 -18.62
N LEU A 213 5.74 -21.15 -17.86
CA LEU A 213 7.12 -20.81 -18.23
C LEU A 213 8.08 -21.95 -17.84
N PRO A 214 9.16 -22.19 -18.62
CA PRO A 214 10.22 -23.10 -18.20
C PRO A 214 10.81 -22.68 -16.86
N ILE A 215 11.02 -23.65 -15.96
CA ILE A 215 11.65 -23.39 -14.67
C ILE A 215 13.14 -23.10 -14.89
N ARG A 216 13.54 -21.84 -14.69
CA ARG A 216 14.89 -21.35 -14.95
C ARG A 216 15.39 -20.50 -13.79
N THR A 217 16.42 -20.98 -13.10
CA THR A 217 17.08 -20.22 -12.02
C THR A 217 18.18 -19.29 -12.55
N ASP A 218 18.65 -19.56 -13.76
CA ASP A 218 19.75 -18.90 -14.46
C ASP A 218 19.32 -17.68 -15.28
N ALA A 219 18.03 -17.56 -15.60
CA ALA A 219 17.47 -16.41 -16.31
C ALA A 219 16.66 -15.50 -15.37
N PRO A 220 16.77 -14.17 -15.44
CA PRO A 220 15.99 -13.27 -14.61
C PRO A 220 14.51 -13.31 -14.97
N LEU A 221 13.65 -13.26 -13.95
CA LEU A 221 12.20 -13.08 -14.09
C LEU A 221 11.83 -11.64 -13.75
N VAL A 222 11.17 -10.95 -14.68
CA VAL A 222 10.81 -9.53 -14.58
C VAL A 222 9.29 -9.37 -14.58
N TYR A 223 8.75 -8.76 -13.53
CA TYR A 223 7.35 -8.29 -13.52
C TYR A 223 7.25 -6.92 -14.18
N ILE A 224 6.22 -6.69 -15.00
CA ILE A 224 5.91 -5.38 -15.59
C ILE A 224 4.46 -5.01 -15.26
N GLU A 225 4.28 -3.92 -14.50
CA GLU A 225 3.02 -3.48 -13.89
C GLU A 225 1.95 -3.07 -14.90
N ASP A 226 2.36 -2.33 -15.91
CA ASP A 226 1.53 -1.85 -16.99
C ASP A 226 2.48 -1.52 -18.15
N ALA A 227 2.11 -1.94 -19.35
CA ALA A 227 2.85 -1.63 -20.55
C ALA A 227 2.70 -0.14 -20.89
N ALA A 228 3.38 0.73 -20.13
CA ALA A 228 4.05 1.87 -20.76
C ALA A 228 5.08 1.36 -21.81
N ALA A 229 5.43 0.08 -21.76
CA ALA A 229 6.13 -0.67 -22.80
C ALA A 229 5.30 -0.76 -24.09
N ASP A 230 5.50 0.21 -24.99
CA ASP A 230 5.42 -0.02 -26.43
C ASP A 230 5.93 -1.44 -26.75
N ALA A 231 5.18 -2.16 -27.59
CA ALA A 231 5.47 -3.55 -27.92
C ALA A 231 6.87 -3.72 -28.54
N LEU A 232 7.41 -2.67 -29.17
CA LEU A 232 8.73 -2.71 -29.78
C LEU A 232 9.86 -2.86 -28.73
N PRO A 233 9.96 -2.01 -27.70
CA PRO A 233 10.88 -2.20 -26.58
C PRO A 233 10.72 -3.53 -25.82
N LEU A 234 9.48 -4.00 -25.67
CA LEU A 234 9.22 -5.32 -25.10
C LEU A 234 9.78 -6.44 -26.00
N ALA A 235 9.52 -6.39 -27.31
CA ALA A 235 10.04 -7.35 -28.28
C ALA A 235 11.59 -7.35 -28.30
N ARG A 236 12.21 -6.16 -28.22
CA ARG A 236 13.67 -6.03 -28.09
C ARG A 236 14.19 -6.65 -26.79
N ALA A 237 13.51 -6.42 -25.67
CA ALA A 237 13.87 -7.05 -24.40
C ALA A 237 13.82 -8.58 -24.49
N LEU A 238 12.78 -9.15 -25.12
CA LEU A 238 12.60 -10.60 -25.29
C LEU A 238 13.67 -11.27 -26.16
N THR A 239 14.45 -10.52 -26.94
CA THR A 239 15.64 -11.08 -27.62
C THR A 239 16.75 -11.49 -26.65
N ARG A 240 16.75 -10.93 -25.43
CA ARG A 240 17.72 -11.23 -24.36
C ARG A 240 17.25 -12.44 -23.54
N ASP A 241 18.19 -13.08 -22.84
CA ASP A 241 17.89 -14.26 -22.03
C ASP A 241 17.22 -13.89 -20.70
N LEU A 242 15.88 -13.78 -20.72
CA LEU A 242 15.06 -13.42 -19.56
C LEU A 242 13.63 -13.92 -19.73
N GLN A 243 12.86 -13.90 -18.63
CA GLN A 243 11.42 -14.16 -18.62
C GLN A 243 10.66 -12.93 -18.11
N ILE A 244 9.48 -12.67 -18.68
CA ILE A 244 8.62 -11.52 -18.38
C ILE A 244 7.23 -12.01 -17.97
N ALA A 245 6.77 -11.47 -16.84
CA ALA A 245 5.38 -11.53 -16.40
C ALA A 245 4.74 -10.15 -16.62
N LEU A 246 3.92 -10.01 -17.65
CA LEU A 246 3.32 -8.73 -18.05
C LEU A 246 1.86 -8.67 -17.66
N ARG A 247 1.45 -7.65 -16.90
CA ARG A 247 0.03 -7.39 -16.65
C ARG A 247 -0.63 -6.88 -17.94
N GLN A 248 -1.68 -7.56 -18.40
CA GLN A 248 -2.41 -7.11 -19.58
C GLN A 248 -3.13 -5.79 -19.31
N THR A 249 -3.13 -4.91 -20.31
CA THR A 249 -4.08 -3.80 -20.41
C THR A 249 -4.90 -3.91 -21.70
N PRO A 250 -6.16 -3.41 -21.70
CA PRO A 250 -7.02 -3.48 -22.87
C PRO A 250 -6.45 -2.79 -24.11
N ALA A 251 -5.59 -1.77 -23.92
CA ALA A 251 -5.12 -0.88 -24.99
C ALA A 251 -4.24 -1.57 -26.06
N HIS A 252 -3.63 -2.72 -25.76
CA HIS A 252 -2.70 -3.41 -26.66
C HIS A 252 -2.85 -4.94 -26.67
N ARG A 253 -4.02 -5.46 -26.27
CA ARG A 253 -4.23 -6.90 -26.04
C ARG A 253 -3.80 -7.79 -27.23
N GLU A 254 -4.30 -7.51 -28.43
CA GLU A 254 -4.02 -8.32 -29.63
C GLU A 254 -2.52 -8.39 -29.95
N LEU A 255 -1.82 -7.25 -29.83
CA LEU A 255 -0.39 -7.15 -30.09
C LEU A 255 0.44 -7.91 -29.05
N LEU A 256 0.06 -7.82 -27.78
CA LEU A 256 0.72 -8.53 -26.70
C LEU A 256 0.48 -10.05 -26.77
N GLU A 257 -0.72 -10.47 -27.19
CA GLU A 257 -1.05 -11.89 -27.41
C GLU A 257 -0.24 -12.47 -28.58
N ALA A 258 -0.11 -11.74 -29.69
CA ALA A 258 0.76 -12.13 -30.80
C ALA A 258 2.23 -12.25 -30.33
N LEU A 259 2.72 -11.28 -29.57
CA LEU A 259 4.09 -11.31 -29.05
C LEU A 259 4.31 -12.47 -28.07
N ALA A 260 3.33 -12.79 -27.22
CA ALA A 260 3.41 -13.94 -26.32
C ALA A 260 3.41 -15.28 -27.07
N ALA A 261 2.72 -15.36 -28.21
CA ALA A 261 2.75 -16.53 -29.09
C ALA A 261 4.12 -16.71 -29.78
N ASP A 262 4.82 -15.61 -30.10
CA ASP A 262 6.18 -15.64 -30.67
C ASP A 262 7.25 -16.01 -29.63
N TYR A 263 7.00 -15.75 -28.34
CA TYR A 263 7.93 -15.98 -27.23
C TYR A 263 7.29 -16.78 -26.07
N PRO A 264 6.75 -17.99 -26.30
CA PRO A 264 5.94 -18.72 -25.32
C PRO A 264 6.76 -19.22 -24.11
N ASP A 265 8.09 -19.31 -24.24
CA ASP A 265 9.03 -19.70 -23.19
C ASP A 265 9.56 -18.50 -22.36
N ARG A 266 9.23 -17.27 -22.78
CA ARG A 266 9.77 -16.03 -22.19
C ARG A 266 8.71 -15.02 -21.76
N LEU A 267 7.56 -14.96 -22.40
CA LEU A 267 6.52 -13.99 -22.07
C LEU A 267 5.26 -14.69 -21.58
N VAL A 268 4.81 -14.34 -20.38
CA VAL A 268 3.45 -14.66 -19.92
C VAL A 268 2.64 -13.39 -19.71
N LEU A 269 1.40 -13.44 -20.22
CA LEU A 269 0.41 -12.41 -20.01
C LEU A 269 -0.42 -12.76 -18.78
N LEU A 270 -0.37 -11.90 -17.77
CA LEU A 270 -1.11 -12.06 -16.53
C LEU A 270 -2.54 -11.54 -16.69
N PRO A 271 -3.54 -12.23 -16.12
CA PRO A 271 -4.91 -11.73 -16.13
C PRO A 271 -5.02 -10.42 -15.35
N GLU A 272 -5.99 -9.57 -15.71
CA GLU A 272 -6.21 -8.27 -15.04
C GLU A 272 -6.47 -8.41 -13.53
N SER A 273 -7.05 -9.55 -13.14
CA SER A 273 -7.34 -9.94 -11.75
C SER A 273 -6.14 -10.47 -10.97
N ALA A 274 -4.98 -10.68 -11.61
CA ALA A 274 -3.79 -11.14 -10.91
C ALA A 274 -3.31 -10.06 -9.93
N ASP A 275 -3.19 -10.42 -8.66
CA ASP A 275 -2.69 -9.53 -7.63
C ASP A 275 -1.15 -9.42 -7.74
N PRO A 276 -0.59 -8.22 -7.97
CA PRO A 276 0.86 -8.03 -7.97
C PRO A 276 1.54 -8.49 -6.66
N ALA A 277 0.81 -8.50 -5.54
CA ALA A 277 1.30 -8.99 -4.25
C ALA A 277 1.67 -10.48 -4.26
N ASP A 278 1.06 -11.28 -5.14
CA ASP A 278 1.36 -12.70 -5.30
C ASP A 278 2.48 -12.97 -6.33
N ILE A 279 2.79 -11.97 -7.16
CA ILE A 279 3.68 -12.11 -8.33
C ILE A 279 5.06 -11.54 -8.03
N ILE A 280 5.11 -10.30 -7.53
CA ILE A 280 6.37 -9.56 -7.30
C ILE A 280 7.34 -10.33 -6.40
N PRO A 281 6.92 -11.04 -5.33
CA PRO A 281 7.84 -11.84 -4.51
C PRO A 281 8.55 -12.97 -5.26
N ALA A 282 7.99 -13.46 -6.36
CA ALA A 282 8.59 -14.50 -7.19
C ALA A 282 9.59 -13.95 -8.22
N CYS A 283 9.58 -12.65 -8.49
CA CYS A 283 10.39 -12.01 -9.53
C CYS A 283 11.76 -11.57 -9.00
N ASP A 284 12.74 -11.46 -9.90
CA ASP A 284 14.04 -10.87 -9.59
C ASP A 284 13.99 -9.34 -9.70
N PHE A 285 13.21 -8.85 -10.67
CA PHE A 285 13.01 -7.44 -10.97
C PHE A 285 11.52 -7.10 -11.09
N ALA A 286 11.16 -5.87 -10.74
CA ALA A 286 9.81 -5.33 -10.97
C ALA A 286 9.90 -3.97 -11.64
N ALA A 287 9.43 -3.86 -12.88
CA ALA A 287 9.29 -2.61 -13.60
C ALA A 287 7.96 -1.94 -13.26
N LEU A 288 8.07 -0.80 -12.57
CA LEU A 288 6.96 -0.10 -11.95
C LEU A 288 6.95 1.35 -12.39
N THR A 289 5.79 1.83 -12.82
CA THR A 289 5.65 3.16 -13.43
C THR A 289 4.74 4.07 -12.64
N THR A 290 3.84 3.50 -11.82
CA THR A 290 2.75 4.29 -11.22
C THR A 290 2.58 4.08 -9.73
N ARG A 291 2.71 2.85 -9.22
CA ARG A 291 2.36 2.52 -7.82
C ARG A 291 3.58 2.45 -6.90
N ALA A 292 3.72 3.45 -6.02
CA ALA A 292 4.75 3.48 -4.98
C ALA A 292 4.64 2.29 -4.00
N CYS A 293 3.41 1.86 -3.68
CA CYS A 293 3.19 0.69 -2.83
C CYS A 293 3.82 -0.59 -3.39
N LEU A 294 3.85 -0.76 -4.72
CA LEU A 294 4.49 -1.91 -5.34
C LEU A 294 6.02 -1.81 -5.35
N ALA A 295 6.58 -0.60 -5.44
CA ALA A 295 8.03 -0.42 -5.39
C ALA A 295 8.57 -0.76 -4.01
N ARG A 296 7.81 -0.40 -2.96
CA ARG A 296 8.13 -0.80 -1.58
C ARG A 296 7.91 -2.29 -1.34
N LEU A 297 6.83 -2.86 -1.86
CA LEU A 297 6.62 -4.31 -1.84
C LEU A 297 7.83 -5.02 -2.45
N ALA A 298 8.27 -4.58 -3.63
CA ALA A 298 9.44 -5.15 -4.30
C ALA A 298 10.68 -5.13 -3.40
N LEU A 299 11.00 -3.99 -2.77
CA LEU A 299 12.09 -3.92 -1.80
C LEU A 299 11.93 -4.94 -0.66
N ALA A 300 10.74 -5.03 -0.06
CA ALA A 300 10.46 -5.90 1.07
C ALA A 300 10.57 -7.39 0.76
N CYS A 301 10.26 -7.81 -0.46
CA CYS A 301 10.44 -9.18 -0.93
C CYS A 301 11.78 -9.41 -1.67
N GLY A 302 12.70 -8.44 -1.57
CA GLY A 302 14.02 -8.53 -2.19
C GLY A 302 13.99 -8.55 -3.72
N THR A 303 12.90 -8.09 -4.34
CA THR A 303 12.77 -7.88 -5.78
C THR A 303 13.28 -6.49 -6.11
N VAL A 304 14.16 -6.39 -7.10
CA VAL A 304 14.81 -5.11 -7.41
C VAL A 304 13.83 -4.24 -8.22
N PRO A 305 13.40 -3.08 -7.71
CA PRO A 305 12.52 -2.19 -8.45
C PRO A 305 13.29 -1.47 -9.56
N LEU A 306 12.71 -1.46 -10.76
CA LEU A 306 13.03 -0.54 -11.85
C LEU A 306 11.91 0.49 -11.84
N CYS A 307 12.21 1.75 -11.51
CA CYS A 307 11.16 2.75 -11.34
C CYS A 307 11.65 4.20 -11.46
N PRO A 308 10.73 5.17 -11.67
CA PRO A 308 11.01 6.57 -11.44
C PRO A 308 11.38 6.85 -9.98
N ALA A 309 12.28 7.80 -9.76
CA ALA A 309 12.73 8.20 -8.43
C ALA A 309 11.56 8.57 -7.49
N ALA A 310 10.48 9.12 -8.05
CA ALA A 310 9.29 9.50 -7.31
C ALA A 310 8.55 8.32 -6.64
N LEU A 311 8.86 7.06 -6.94
CA LEU A 311 8.16 5.90 -6.37
C LEU A 311 8.74 5.37 -5.04
N LEU A 312 9.91 5.85 -4.56
CA LEU A 312 10.63 5.22 -3.44
C LEU A 312 11.25 6.18 -2.41
N ASP A 313 10.79 6.20 -1.15
CA ASP A 313 11.56 6.44 0.11
C ASP A 313 12.80 7.36 0.04
N ALA A 314 13.88 6.73 -0.39
CA ALA A 314 15.17 7.32 -0.63
C ALA A 314 15.72 6.60 -1.86
N PRO A 315 15.36 7.04 -3.08
CA PRO A 315 15.72 6.33 -4.28
C PRO A 315 17.23 6.49 -4.44
N LEU A 316 17.94 5.37 -4.45
CA LEU A 316 19.37 5.37 -4.69
C LEU A 316 19.64 4.37 -5.79
N ASP A 317 20.08 4.89 -6.93
CA ASP A 317 20.37 4.07 -8.09
C ASP A 317 21.48 3.06 -7.76
N LEU A 318 21.32 1.82 -8.23
CA LEU A 318 22.25 0.74 -7.94
C LEU A 318 23.59 1.02 -8.60
N ALA A 319 24.63 1.03 -7.75
CA ALA A 319 26.00 1.17 -8.19
C ALA A 319 26.40 -0.01 -9.11
N PRO A 320 27.31 0.18 -10.07
CA PRO A 320 27.72 -0.88 -11.00
C PRO A 320 28.29 -2.13 -10.30
N ASP A 321 28.85 -1.98 -9.11
CA ASP A 321 29.40 -3.06 -8.28
C ASP A 321 28.39 -3.65 -7.27
N LEU A 322 27.14 -3.17 -7.30
CA LEU A 322 26.03 -3.56 -6.41
C LEU A 322 26.29 -3.31 -4.92
N SER A 323 27.34 -2.55 -4.57
CA SER A 323 27.73 -2.27 -3.18
C SER A 323 26.71 -1.38 -2.46
N ASN A 324 26.03 -0.51 -3.20
CA ASN A 324 25.05 0.43 -2.68
C ASN A 324 23.90 0.66 -3.69
N GLY A 325 22.84 1.30 -3.22
CA GLY A 325 21.61 1.54 -3.99
C GLY A 325 20.52 0.50 -3.74
N ASN A 326 19.31 0.81 -4.18
CA ASN A 326 18.11 0.03 -3.91
C ASN A 326 17.18 -0.15 -5.11
N CYS A 327 17.47 0.50 -6.24
CA CYS A 327 16.66 0.44 -7.44
C CYS A 327 17.50 0.70 -8.69
N PHE A 328 16.91 0.43 -9.85
CA PHE A 328 17.38 1.01 -11.10
C PHE A 328 16.45 2.14 -11.49
N LEU A 329 16.98 3.36 -11.52
CA LEU A 329 16.19 4.53 -11.85
C LEU A 329 16.04 4.69 -13.37
N PHE A 330 14.84 5.05 -13.81
CA PHE A 330 14.59 5.58 -15.15
C PHE A 330 13.71 6.83 -15.06
N GLY A 331 13.72 7.69 -16.08
CA GLY A 331 12.96 8.95 -16.07
C GLY A 331 11.43 8.77 -16.08
N ASP A 332 10.69 9.87 -15.95
CA ASP A 332 9.24 9.86 -16.16
C ASP A 332 8.95 9.49 -17.62
N ALA A 333 7.95 8.62 -17.84
CA ALA A 333 7.67 8.04 -19.14
C ALA A 333 7.38 9.11 -20.24
N PRO A 334 7.71 8.83 -21.52
CA PRO A 334 8.10 7.52 -22.04
C PRO A 334 9.50 7.40 -22.68
N HIS A 335 10.12 6.24 -22.40
CA HIS A 335 10.66 5.21 -23.32
C HIS A 335 12.16 4.86 -23.44
N PRO A 336 13.13 5.74 -23.71
CA PRO A 336 14.52 5.29 -23.89
C PRO A 336 15.18 4.79 -22.59
N ASP A 337 14.82 5.40 -21.47
CA ASP A 337 15.48 5.14 -20.18
C ASP A 337 15.10 3.78 -19.58
N PHE A 338 13.94 3.21 -19.96
CA PHE A 338 13.52 1.89 -19.51
C PHE A 338 14.41 0.79 -20.09
N GLU A 339 14.71 0.82 -21.39
CA GLU A 339 15.59 -0.19 -22.01
C GLU A 339 17.00 -0.14 -21.39
N VAL A 340 17.47 1.06 -21.04
CA VAL A 340 18.75 1.29 -20.36
C VAL A 340 18.72 0.73 -18.93
N ALA A 341 17.69 1.06 -18.14
CA ALA A 341 17.52 0.52 -16.79
C ALA A 341 17.40 -1.00 -16.78
N LEU A 342 16.64 -1.57 -17.73
CA LEU A 342 16.54 -3.02 -17.92
C LEU A 342 17.89 -3.62 -18.33
N GLY A 343 18.63 -3.00 -19.25
CA GLY A 343 19.97 -3.45 -19.62
C GLY A 343 20.93 -3.51 -18.42
N ARG A 344 20.90 -2.49 -17.56
CA ARG A 344 21.67 -2.45 -16.31
C ARG A 344 21.22 -3.53 -15.33
N ALA A 345 19.91 -3.73 -15.18
CA ALA A 345 19.34 -4.77 -14.32
C ALA A 345 19.80 -6.17 -14.75
N LEU A 346 19.74 -6.47 -16.05
CA LEU A 346 20.22 -7.75 -16.59
C LEU A 346 21.74 -7.91 -16.39
N GLY A 347 22.52 -6.85 -16.61
CA GLY A 347 23.95 -6.87 -16.33
C GLY A 347 24.28 -7.10 -14.85
N ALA A 348 23.46 -6.56 -13.95
CA ALA A 348 23.57 -6.79 -12.51
C ALA A 348 23.23 -8.23 -12.12
N PHE A 349 22.19 -8.83 -12.73
CA PHE A 349 21.77 -10.21 -12.45
C PHE A 349 22.91 -11.22 -12.66
N SER A 350 23.74 -10.99 -13.68
CA SER A 350 24.89 -11.85 -13.99
C SER A 350 26.07 -11.67 -13.03
N GLN A 351 26.04 -10.73 -12.09
CA GLN A 351 27.14 -10.49 -11.17
C GLN A 351 27.11 -11.42 -9.94
N PRO A 352 28.27 -11.88 -9.43
CA PRO A 352 28.33 -12.73 -8.24
C PRO A 352 27.67 -12.14 -7.00
N HIS A 353 27.69 -10.81 -6.87
CA HIS A 353 27.13 -10.10 -5.71
C HIS A 353 25.60 -9.96 -5.76
N PHE A 354 24.96 -10.28 -6.88
CA PHE A 354 23.51 -10.18 -7.02
C PHE A 354 22.77 -11.07 -6.02
N ALA A 355 23.31 -12.25 -5.69
CA ALA A 355 22.70 -13.17 -4.73
C ALA A 355 22.51 -12.57 -3.33
N GLN A 356 23.30 -11.55 -2.96
CA GLN A 356 23.21 -10.87 -1.66
C GLN A 356 22.24 -9.67 -1.69
N LEU A 357 21.93 -9.17 -2.89
CA LEU A 357 21.11 -7.98 -3.07
C LEU A 357 19.69 -8.14 -2.51
N PRO A 358 18.95 -9.24 -2.76
CA PRO A 358 17.59 -9.42 -2.22
C PRO A 358 17.51 -9.25 -0.70
N ALA A 359 18.43 -9.85 0.06
CA ALA A 359 18.46 -9.73 1.51
C ALA A 359 18.77 -8.29 1.96
N ARG A 360 19.69 -7.61 1.27
CA ARG A 360 20.02 -6.20 1.52
C ARG A 360 18.85 -5.26 1.23
N LEU A 361 18.05 -5.55 0.20
CA LEU A 361 16.85 -4.77 -0.12
C LEU A 361 15.73 -5.00 0.89
N ALA A 362 15.48 -6.26 1.25
CA ALA A 362 14.45 -6.62 2.24
C ALA A 362 14.73 -5.97 3.61
N ALA A 363 16.01 -5.85 3.99
CA ALA A 363 16.42 -5.17 5.21
C ALA A 363 16.16 -3.65 5.21
N GLN A 364 15.98 -3.02 4.04
CA GLN A 364 15.66 -1.60 3.92
C GLN A 364 14.16 -1.32 4.01
N ALA A 365 13.31 -2.36 3.94
CA ALA A 365 11.87 -2.18 4.02
C ALA A 365 11.45 -1.80 5.44
N PHE A 366 10.73 -0.67 5.55
CA PHE A 366 10.20 -0.17 6.80
C PHE A 366 9.20 -1.16 7.40
N ALA A 367 9.33 -1.50 8.68
CA ALA A 367 8.46 -2.48 9.33
C ALA A 367 7.22 -1.82 9.95
N ALA A 368 6.13 -2.57 10.10
CA ALA A 368 4.93 -2.12 10.81
C ALA A 368 5.24 -1.69 12.26
N ASN A 369 6.23 -2.33 12.89
CA ASN A 369 6.70 -1.97 14.22
C ASN A 369 7.39 -0.58 14.25
N ASP A 370 8.14 -0.25 13.20
CA ASP A 370 8.80 1.04 13.08
C ASP A 370 7.76 2.13 12.85
N ALA A 371 6.77 1.86 11.99
CA ALA A 371 5.61 2.73 11.81
C ALA A 371 4.87 2.99 13.13
N ALA A 372 4.55 1.94 13.90
CA ALA A 372 3.92 2.06 15.20
C ALA A 372 4.74 2.91 16.19
N SER A 373 6.06 2.84 16.13
CA SER A 373 6.95 3.67 16.96
C SER A 373 6.90 5.15 16.56
N VAL A 374 6.73 5.45 15.27
CA VAL A 374 6.49 6.81 14.79
C VAL A 374 5.14 7.33 15.29
N TYR A 375 4.08 6.53 15.20
CA TYR A 375 2.77 6.86 15.77
C TYR A 375 2.86 7.14 17.27
N GLU A 376 3.52 6.26 18.02
CA GLU A 376 3.72 6.42 19.46
C GLU A 376 4.43 7.72 19.81
N ARG A 377 5.55 8.02 19.15
CA ARG A 377 6.32 9.24 19.38
C ARG A 377 5.51 10.51 19.14
N ILE A 378 4.60 10.48 18.17
CA ILE A 378 3.83 11.67 17.81
C ILE A 378 2.59 11.78 18.68
N LEU A 379 1.82 10.70 18.82
CA LEU A 379 0.56 10.71 19.55
C LEU A 379 0.77 10.87 21.06
N ARG A 380 1.84 10.30 21.64
CA ARG A 380 2.13 10.51 23.07
C ARG A 380 2.70 11.92 23.32
N PRO A 381 2.19 12.67 24.31
CA PRO A 381 2.80 13.91 24.75
C PRO A 381 4.24 13.71 25.23
N ALA A 382 5.11 14.69 24.98
CA ALA A 382 6.47 14.66 25.52
C ALA A 382 6.41 14.71 27.06
N GLY A 383 6.78 13.60 27.72
CA GLY A 383 6.89 13.52 29.19
C GLY A 383 6.02 12.48 29.88
N GLU A 384 5.17 11.73 29.17
CA GLU A 384 4.47 10.57 29.72
C GLU A 384 5.21 9.26 29.37
N PRO A 385 5.50 8.39 30.36
CA PRO A 385 6.24 7.13 30.15
C PRO A 385 5.49 6.08 29.31
#